data_AF-A0A4R4XPL5-F1
#
_entry.id   AF-A0A4R4XPL5-F1
#
_cell.length_a   1.000
_cell.length_b   1.000
_cell.length_c   1.000
_cell.angle_alpha   90.00
_cell.angle_beta   90.00
_cell.angle_gamma   90.00
#
_symmetry.space_group_name_H-M   'P 1'
#
loop_
_entity.id
_entity.type
_entity.pdbx_description
1 polymer ?
#
loop_
_entity_poly.entity_id
_entity_poly.type
_entity_poly.pdbx_seq_one_letter_code
_entity_poly.pdbx_strand_id
1 'polypeptide(L)'
;MMKRAVGEGLVAGTAGTVVMTLGEKLEQRLTGRPDSHVPARVLERLAGMAERPGRQPVPLNWVMHYGQGALLGVLRSAMAHAGLRGPWSSAKFTVVRLTNDQLLENATGVGAPPASWPRLELGVDVLHKAVYGFVTGAVADALASRSGPGPGQRHAARRMGRHTDVGPLSRDEAYGRRPPDRRSRRRSGRG
;
A
#
# COMPACT_ATOMS: atom_id res chain seq x y z
N MET A 1 -10.92 11.70 -9.10
CA MET A 1 -10.43 10.71 -8.12
C MET A 1 -9.38 9.79 -8.73
N MET A 2 -9.70 8.96 -9.73
CA MET A 2 -8.77 7.95 -10.27
C MET A 2 -7.41 8.49 -10.73
N LYS A 3 -7.39 9.55 -11.56
CA LYS A 3 -6.13 10.17 -12.02
C LYS A 3 -5.22 10.65 -10.87
N ARG A 4 -5.83 11.21 -9.81
CA ARG A 4 -5.10 11.64 -8.60
C ARG A 4 -4.59 10.42 -7.83
N ALA A 5 -5.43 9.40 -7.65
CA ALA A 5 -5.05 8.18 -6.96
C ALA A 5 -3.83 7.50 -7.60
N VAL A 6 -3.78 7.46 -8.94
CA VAL A 6 -2.61 6.94 -9.67
C VAL A 6 -1.36 7.78 -9.39
N GLY A 7 -1.38 9.09 -9.68
CA GLY A 7 -0.19 9.93 -9.51
C GLY A 7 0.30 10.01 -8.06
N GLU A 8 -0.61 10.26 -7.12
CA GLU A 8 -0.29 10.32 -5.68
C GLU A 8 0.15 8.95 -5.16
N GLY A 9 -0.38 7.87 -5.73
CA GLY A 9 -0.03 6.52 -5.36
C GLY A 9 1.35 6.10 -5.83
N LEU A 10 1.73 6.44 -7.06
CA LEU A 10 3.10 6.23 -7.54
C LEU A 10 4.10 6.95 -6.64
N VAL A 11 3.84 8.22 -6.30
CA VAL A 11 4.68 9.00 -5.37
C VAL A 11 4.74 8.35 -3.99
N ALA A 12 3.59 7.97 -3.43
CA ALA A 12 3.53 7.35 -2.10
C ALA A 12 4.27 6.01 -2.05
N GLY A 13 4.08 5.15 -3.06
CA GLY A 13 4.72 3.85 -3.18
C GLY A 13 6.23 3.98 -3.32
N THR A 14 6.70 4.87 -4.20
CA THR A 14 8.14 5.14 -4.35
C THR A 14 8.75 5.68 -3.05
N ALA A 15 8.08 6.60 -2.35
CA ALA A 15 8.56 7.11 -1.06
C ALA A 15 8.67 5.98 -0.01
N GLY A 16 7.67 5.10 0.06
CA GLY A 16 7.73 3.91 0.90
C GLY A 16 8.90 2.99 0.56
N THR A 17 9.14 2.74 -0.73
CA THR A 17 10.27 1.92 -1.18
C THR A 17 11.61 2.53 -0.81
N VAL A 18 11.79 3.85 -1.00
CA VAL A 18 13.04 4.54 -0.65
C VAL A 18 13.33 4.40 0.84
N VAL A 19 12.35 4.68 1.70
CA VAL A 19 12.55 4.59 3.16
C VAL A 19 12.81 3.14 3.60
N MET A 20 12.08 2.18 3.04
CA MET A 20 12.33 0.76 3.28
C MET A 20 13.75 0.35 2.85
N THR A 21 14.19 0.75 1.65
CA THR A 21 15.54 0.46 1.13
C THR A 21 16.62 1.03 2.06
N LEU A 22 16.45 2.25 2.56
CA LEU A 22 17.39 2.84 3.52
C LEU A 22 17.44 2.04 4.83
N GLY A 23 16.27 1.59 5.32
CA GLY A 23 16.17 0.70 6.47
C GLY A 23 16.87 -0.64 6.24
N GLU A 24 16.65 -1.27 5.10
CA GLU A 24 17.29 -2.53 4.70
C GLU A 24 18.81 -2.36 4.66
N LYS A 25 19.31 -1.29 4.02
CA LYS A 25 20.76 -1.02 3.95
C LYS A 25 21.37 -0.76 5.32
N LEU A 26 20.65 -0.12 6.24
CA LEU A 26 21.12 0.06 7.61
C LEU A 26 21.14 -1.26 8.36
N GLU A 27 20.07 -2.05 8.29
CA GLU A 27 19.97 -3.37 8.91
C GLU A 27 21.10 -4.28 8.41
N GLN A 28 21.29 -4.40 7.10
CA GLN A 28 22.34 -5.22 6.48
C GLN A 28 23.75 -4.80 6.93
N ARG A 29 24.00 -3.49 7.10
CA ARG A 29 25.29 -3.01 7.62
C ARG A 29 25.52 -3.41 9.07
N LEU A 30 24.46 -3.48 9.88
CA LEU A 30 24.54 -3.85 11.29
C LEU A 30 24.59 -5.37 11.51
N THR A 31 23.90 -6.14 10.66
CA THR A 31 23.78 -7.60 10.80
C THR A 31 24.78 -8.37 9.94
N GLY A 32 25.41 -7.72 8.97
CA GLY A 32 26.25 -8.38 7.96
C GLY A 32 25.46 -9.18 6.92
N ARG A 33 24.12 -9.06 6.91
CA ARG A 33 23.26 -9.79 5.95
C ARG A 33 23.55 -9.31 4.52
N PRO A 34 23.75 -10.24 3.54
CA PRO A 34 23.99 -9.85 2.15
C PRO A 34 22.75 -9.26 1.48
N ASP A 35 22.96 -8.66 0.31
CA ASP A 35 21.88 -8.19 -0.55
C ASP A 35 21.02 -9.32 -1.11
N SER A 36 19.71 -9.09 -1.15
CA SER A 36 18.76 -9.99 -1.82
C SER A 36 18.65 -9.67 -3.30
N HIS A 37 18.81 -10.70 -4.12
CA HIS A 37 18.60 -10.68 -5.58
C HIS A 37 17.33 -11.41 -6.00
N VAL A 38 16.45 -11.73 -5.04
CA VAL A 38 15.15 -12.36 -5.31
C VAL A 38 14.30 -11.50 -6.25
N PRO A 39 14.14 -10.17 -6.06
CA PRO A 39 13.34 -9.35 -6.98
C PRO A 39 13.82 -9.44 -8.43
N ALA A 40 15.13 -9.42 -8.67
CA ALA A 40 15.69 -9.55 -10.01
C ALA A 40 15.30 -10.89 -10.66
N ARG A 41 15.44 -12.01 -9.93
CA ARG A 41 15.07 -13.35 -10.42
C ARG A 41 13.57 -13.48 -10.70
N VAL A 42 12.73 -12.91 -9.83
CA VAL A 42 11.27 -12.87 -10.06
C VAL A 42 10.98 -12.13 -11.36
N LEU A 43 11.59 -10.96 -11.57
CA LEU A 43 11.40 -10.20 -12.80
C LEU A 43 11.90 -10.94 -14.04
N GLU A 44 13.06 -11.60 -13.96
CA GLU A 44 13.58 -12.43 -15.05
C GLU A 44 12.57 -13.52 -15.44
N ARG A 45 12.02 -14.25 -14.47
CA ARG A 45 11.01 -15.29 -14.73
C ARG A 45 9.69 -14.73 -15.27
N LEU A 46 9.21 -13.61 -14.73
CA LEU A 46 8.00 -12.96 -15.23
C LEU A 46 8.16 -12.44 -16.67
N ALA A 47 9.36 -11.99 -17.02
CA ALA A 47 9.67 -11.48 -18.35
C ALA A 47 10.17 -12.56 -19.33
N GLY A 48 10.21 -13.84 -18.92
CA GLY A 48 10.71 -14.94 -19.75
C GLY A 48 12.20 -14.81 -20.12
N MET A 49 12.98 -14.10 -19.29
CA MET A 49 14.41 -13.89 -19.52
C MET A 49 15.22 -15.11 -19.08
N ALA A 50 16.37 -15.31 -19.73
CA ALA A 50 17.31 -16.37 -19.34
C ALA A 50 17.96 -16.04 -17.99
N GLU A 51 17.80 -16.92 -17.01
CA GLU A 51 18.49 -16.83 -15.73
C GLU A 51 20.00 -17.06 -15.92
N ARG A 52 20.81 -16.24 -15.24
CA ARG A 52 22.28 -16.34 -15.32
C ARG A 52 22.86 -16.67 -13.95
N PRO A 53 23.09 -17.96 -13.64
CA PRO A 53 23.69 -18.37 -12.37
C PRO A 53 25.00 -17.62 -12.10
N GLY A 54 25.16 -17.08 -10.89
CA GLY A 54 26.36 -16.34 -10.48
C GLY A 54 26.42 -14.86 -10.90
N ARG A 55 25.49 -14.37 -11.73
CA ARG A 55 25.39 -12.93 -12.04
C ARG A 55 24.29 -12.30 -11.19
N GLN A 56 24.59 -11.12 -10.62
CA GLN A 56 23.62 -10.33 -9.85
C GLN A 56 23.07 -9.22 -10.76
N PRO A 57 21.84 -9.31 -11.27
CA PRO A 57 21.29 -8.31 -12.20
C PRO A 57 20.74 -7.13 -11.40
N VAL A 58 21.65 -6.35 -10.82
CA VAL A 58 21.33 -5.20 -9.95
C VAL A 58 20.27 -4.27 -10.59
N PRO A 59 20.34 -3.88 -11.87
CA PRO A 59 19.31 -3.05 -12.49
C PRO A 59 17.91 -3.69 -12.46
N LEU A 60 17.79 -5.00 -12.71
CA LEU A 60 16.52 -5.72 -12.63
C LEU A 60 15.99 -5.77 -11.19
N ASN A 61 16.90 -5.86 -10.21
CA ASN A 61 16.54 -5.76 -8.80
C ASN A 61 15.89 -4.41 -8.49
N TRP A 62 16.52 -3.31 -8.94
CA TRP A 62 15.97 -1.96 -8.77
C TRP A 62 14.62 -1.80 -9.48
N VAL A 63 14.52 -2.24 -10.75
CA VAL A 63 13.27 -2.14 -11.53
C VAL A 63 12.14 -2.88 -10.83
N MET A 64 12.36 -4.12 -10.40
CA MET A 64 11.33 -4.91 -9.74
C MET A 64 10.94 -4.28 -8.39
N HIS A 65 11.94 -3.94 -7.57
CA HIS A 65 11.74 -3.43 -6.22
C HIS A 65 11.01 -2.07 -6.20
N TYR A 66 11.46 -1.13 -7.04
CA TYR A 66 10.83 0.20 -7.15
C TYR A 66 9.55 0.17 -7.97
N GLY A 67 9.49 -0.65 -9.01
CA GLY A 67 8.30 -0.82 -9.84
C GLY A 67 7.13 -1.40 -9.04
N GLN A 68 7.33 -2.51 -8.33
CA GLN A 68 6.30 -3.09 -7.46
C GLN A 68 5.86 -2.10 -6.38
N GLY A 69 6.80 -1.42 -5.72
CA GLY A 69 6.48 -0.43 -4.70
C GLY A 69 5.64 0.72 -5.25
N ALA A 70 6.05 1.32 -6.36
CA ALA A 70 5.28 2.39 -7.00
C ALA A 70 3.86 1.92 -7.38
N LEU A 71 3.73 0.74 -8.00
CA LEU A 71 2.45 0.19 -8.43
C LEU A 71 1.53 -0.13 -7.25
N LEU A 72 2.03 -0.75 -6.18
CA LEU A 72 1.22 -1.00 -4.97
C LEU A 72 0.84 0.29 -4.25
N GLY A 73 1.65 1.35 -4.35
CA GLY A 73 1.30 2.68 -3.86
C GLY A 73 0.00 3.22 -4.48
N VAL A 74 -0.30 2.89 -5.75
CA VAL A 74 -1.58 3.23 -6.40
C VAL A 74 -2.76 2.61 -5.64
N LEU A 75 -2.65 1.34 -5.24
CA LEU A 75 -3.67 0.70 -4.43
C LEU A 75 -3.83 1.39 -3.06
N ARG A 76 -2.71 1.72 -2.39
CA ARG A 76 -2.78 2.41 -1.08
C ARG A 76 -3.39 3.82 -1.19
N SER A 77 -3.13 4.51 -2.29
CA SER A 77 -3.73 5.81 -2.59
C SER A 77 -5.23 5.68 -2.88
N ALA A 78 -5.64 4.67 -3.65
CA ALA A 78 -7.06 4.37 -3.85
C ALA A 78 -7.79 4.09 -2.53
N MET A 79 -7.17 3.34 -1.62
CA MET A 79 -7.67 3.15 -0.25
C MET A 79 -7.85 4.49 0.49
N ALA A 80 -6.84 5.37 0.44
CA ALA A 80 -6.88 6.68 1.09
C ALA A 80 -8.00 7.59 0.53
N HIS A 81 -8.20 7.59 -0.79
CA HIS A 81 -9.28 8.33 -1.46
C HIS A 81 -10.67 7.76 -1.15
N ALA A 82 -10.78 6.44 -0.97
CA ALA A 82 -12.03 5.79 -0.53
C ALA A 82 -12.38 6.09 0.93
N GLY A 83 -11.43 6.59 1.73
CA GLY A 83 -11.59 6.93 3.14
C GLY A 83 -10.98 5.90 4.10
N LEU A 84 -10.27 4.90 3.59
CA LEU A 84 -9.46 3.96 4.37
C LEU A 84 -8.11 4.60 4.69
N ARG A 85 -8.09 5.47 5.69
CA ARG A 85 -6.91 6.21 6.17
C ARG A 85 -6.52 5.80 7.58
N GLY A 86 -5.29 6.11 7.97
CA GLY A 86 -4.77 5.90 9.31
C GLY A 86 -4.07 4.55 9.51
N PRO A 87 -3.60 4.27 10.74
CA PRO A 87 -2.68 3.17 11.02
C PRO A 87 -3.27 1.80 10.70
N TRP A 88 -4.58 1.61 10.91
CA TRP A 88 -5.22 0.32 10.62
C TRP A 88 -5.32 0.02 9.12
N SER A 89 -5.50 1.05 8.30
CA SER A 89 -5.45 0.92 6.84
C SER A 89 -4.03 0.63 6.36
N SER A 90 -3.02 1.23 6.99
CA SER A 90 -1.61 0.93 6.72
C SER A 90 -1.20 -0.49 7.14
N ALA A 91 -1.72 -0.99 8.27
CA ALA A 91 -1.52 -2.39 8.69
C ALA A 91 -2.13 -3.38 7.68
N LYS A 92 -3.38 -3.16 7.25
CA LYS A 92 -4.01 -3.97 6.19
C LYS A 92 -3.23 -3.92 4.89
N PHE A 93 -2.76 -2.73 4.50
CA PHE A 93 -1.95 -2.57 3.30
C PHE A 93 -0.58 -3.25 3.42
N THR A 94 0.00 -3.31 4.62
CA THR A 94 1.23 -4.09 4.88
C THR A 94 1.00 -5.57 4.61
N VAL A 95 -0.15 -6.13 5.01
CA VAL A 95 -0.53 -7.51 4.66
C VAL A 95 -0.62 -7.68 3.14
N VAL A 96 -1.28 -6.75 2.44
CA VAL A 96 -1.33 -6.79 0.96
C VAL A 96 0.07 -6.75 0.34
N ARG A 97 0.96 -5.90 0.86
CA ARG A 97 2.34 -5.78 0.41
C ARG A 97 3.11 -7.10 0.59
N LEU A 98 2.97 -7.74 1.75
CA LEU A 98 3.58 -9.03 2.05
C LEU A 98 3.04 -10.11 1.12
N THR A 99 1.71 -10.26 1.03
CA THR A 99 1.08 -11.26 0.18
C THR A 99 1.44 -11.10 -1.29
N ASN A 100 1.61 -9.85 -1.77
CA ASN A 100 2.05 -9.61 -3.14
C ASN A 100 3.45 -10.17 -3.43
N ASP A 101 4.43 -9.95 -2.54
CA ASP A 101 5.77 -10.53 -2.72
C ASP A 101 5.71 -12.04 -2.69
N GLN A 102 5.04 -12.59 -1.67
CA GLN A 102 4.94 -14.03 -1.51
C GLN A 102 4.25 -14.68 -2.71
N LEU A 103 3.22 -14.05 -3.27
CA LEU A 103 2.57 -14.54 -4.48
C LEU A 103 3.55 -14.58 -5.65
N LEU A 104 4.26 -13.48 -5.96
CA LEU A 104 5.13 -13.42 -7.13
C LEU A 104 6.35 -14.33 -6.96
N GLU A 105 6.96 -14.35 -5.78
CA GLU A 105 8.11 -15.19 -5.47
C GLU A 105 7.76 -16.68 -5.55
N ASN A 106 6.62 -17.10 -5.00
CA ASN A 106 6.20 -18.50 -5.05
C ASN A 106 5.65 -18.90 -6.42
N ALA A 107 4.88 -18.04 -7.10
CA ALA A 107 4.35 -18.33 -8.43
C ALA A 107 5.45 -18.45 -9.49
N THR A 108 6.55 -17.73 -9.31
CA THR A 108 7.73 -17.87 -10.17
C THR A 108 8.65 -19.01 -9.72
N GLY A 109 8.44 -19.61 -8.54
CA GLY A 109 9.32 -20.64 -7.97
C GLY A 109 10.70 -20.13 -7.55
N VAL A 110 10.85 -18.82 -7.32
CA VAL A 110 12.08 -18.18 -6.83
C VAL A 110 12.11 -18.20 -5.30
N GLY A 111 10.96 -18.04 -4.67
CA GLY A 111 10.80 -18.08 -3.21
C GLY A 111 10.30 -19.43 -2.71
N ALA A 112 10.13 -19.48 -1.40
CA ALA A 112 9.50 -20.59 -0.69
C ALA A 112 8.37 -20.04 0.18
N PRO A 113 7.39 -20.86 0.61
CA PRO A 113 6.31 -20.41 1.48
C PRO A 113 6.87 -19.86 2.81
N PRO A 114 6.34 -18.76 3.37
CA PRO A 114 6.87 -18.12 4.60
C PRO A 114 7.02 -19.05 5.80
N ALA A 115 6.17 -20.07 5.91
CA ALA A 115 6.23 -21.06 6.99
C ALA A 115 7.50 -21.92 6.98
N SER A 116 8.21 -21.96 5.85
CA SER A 116 9.47 -22.69 5.69
C SER A 116 10.72 -21.85 6.01
N TRP A 117 10.56 -20.54 6.24
CA TRP A 117 11.68 -19.62 6.42
C TRP A 117 12.21 -19.61 7.86
N PRO A 118 13.50 -19.28 8.06
CA PRO A 118 14.00 -18.93 9.39
C PRO A 118 13.18 -17.80 10.01
N ARG A 119 12.82 -17.93 11.30
CA ARG A 119 11.93 -16.98 12.00
C ARG A 119 12.49 -15.56 12.01
N LEU A 120 13.81 -15.42 12.07
CA LEU A 120 14.48 -14.12 12.02
C LEU A 120 14.29 -13.45 10.65
N GLU A 121 14.46 -14.20 9.57
CA GLU A 121 14.27 -13.68 8.20
C GLU A 121 12.83 -13.24 7.99
N LEU A 122 11.86 -14.04 8.46
CA LEU A 122 10.45 -13.65 8.44
C LEU A 122 10.18 -12.36 9.23
N GLY A 123 10.79 -12.22 10.41
CA GLY A 123 10.68 -11.01 11.23
C GLY A 123 11.25 -9.78 10.53
N VAL A 124 12.42 -9.91 9.90
CA VAL A 124 13.06 -8.84 9.12
C VAL A 124 12.22 -8.48 7.89
N ASP A 125 11.64 -9.47 7.21
CA ASP A 125 10.75 -9.24 6.07
C ASP A 125 9.52 -8.43 6.48
N VAL A 126 8.81 -8.90 7.52
CA VAL A 126 7.63 -8.21 8.07
C VAL A 126 7.97 -6.79 8.51
N LEU A 127 9.10 -6.58 9.17
CA LEU A 127 9.56 -5.26 9.62
C LEU A 127 9.70 -4.29 8.43
N HIS A 128 10.45 -4.67 7.40
CA HIS A 128 10.69 -3.79 6.25
C HIS A 128 9.40 -3.54 5.46
N LYS A 129 8.55 -4.56 5.29
CA LYS A 129 7.23 -4.38 4.66
C LYS A 129 6.32 -3.49 5.49
N ALA A 130 6.43 -3.52 6.83
CA ALA A 130 5.72 -2.60 7.70
C ALA A 130 6.23 -1.17 7.53
N VAL A 131 7.55 -0.94 7.51
CA VAL A 131 8.13 0.38 7.22
C VAL A 131 7.59 0.92 5.89
N TYR A 132 7.66 0.12 4.83
CA TYR A 132 7.07 0.46 3.54
C TYR A 132 5.57 0.80 3.65
N GLY A 133 4.77 -0.06 4.28
CA GLY A 133 3.32 0.06 4.34
C GLY A 133 2.86 1.30 5.12
N PHE A 134 3.54 1.61 6.22
CA PHE A 134 3.26 2.78 7.04
C PHE A 134 3.72 4.09 6.39
N VAL A 135 4.92 4.12 5.78
CA VAL A 135 5.41 5.31 5.07
C VAL A 135 4.54 5.59 3.85
N THR A 136 4.30 4.59 3.01
CA THR A 136 3.39 4.69 1.85
C THR A 136 2.02 5.18 2.30
N GLY A 137 1.51 4.62 3.41
CA GLY A 137 0.23 5.01 3.96
C GLY A 137 0.17 6.44 4.46
N ALA A 138 1.20 6.91 5.17
CA ALA A 138 1.28 8.29 5.64
C ALA A 138 1.31 9.29 4.47
N VAL A 139 2.11 9.02 3.44
CA VAL A 139 2.21 9.86 2.24
C VAL A 139 0.89 9.85 1.47
N ALA A 140 0.30 8.67 1.23
CA ALA A 140 -0.97 8.53 0.54
C ALA A 140 -2.12 9.25 1.28
N ASP A 141 -2.19 9.12 2.61
CA ASP A 141 -3.22 9.77 3.42
C ASP A 141 -3.05 11.29 3.41
N ALA A 142 -1.82 11.78 3.51
CA ALA A 142 -1.52 13.21 3.42
C ALA A 142 -1.92 13.80 2.07
N LEU A 143 -1.59 13.11 0.96
CA LEU A 143 -1.96 13.55 -0.39
C LEU A 143 -3.48 13.50 -0.60
N ALA A 144 -4.14 12.41 -0.24
CA ALA A 144 -5.59 12.26 -0.40
C ALA A 144 -6.37 13.26 0.46
N SER A 145 -5.85 13.64 1.64
CA SER A 145 -6.49 14.62 2.54
C SER A 145 -6.70 15.99 1.89
N ARG A 146 -5.85 16.37 0.92
CA ARG A 146 -5.98 17.62 0.14
C ARG A 146 -7.26 17.66 -0.70
N SER A 147 -7.88 16.51 -0.96
CA SER A 147 -9.15 16.40 -1.67
C SER A 147 -10.37 16.33 -0.73
N GLY A 148 -10.15 16.45 0.59
CA GLY A 148 -11.19 16.34 1.62
C GLY A 148 -11.48 14.90 2.06
N PRO A 149 -12.61 14.68 2.78
CA PRO A 149 -12.99 13.34 3.22
C PRO A 149 -13.42 12.47 2.04
N GLY A 150 -12.96 11.21 2.05
CA GLY A 150 -13.40 10.19 1.10
C GLY A 150 -14.85 9.73 1.36
N PRO A 151 -15.49 9.01 0.43
CA PRO A 151 -16.87 8.56 0.56
C PRO A 151 -17.11 7.72 1.82
N GLY A 152 -16.16 6.85 2.21
CA GLY A 152 -16.28 6.07 3.46
C GLY A 152 -16.27 6.94 4.72
N GLN A 153 -15.44 7.99 4.74
CA GLN A 153 -15.40 8.95 5.85
C GLN A 153 -16.65 9.83 5.89
N ARG A 154 -17.18 10.24 4.72
CA ARG A 154 -18.45 10.98 4.61
C ARG A 154 -19.62 10.14 5.12
N HIS A 155 -19.61 8.84 4.84
CA HIS A 155 -20.62 7.92 5.34
C HIS A 155 -20.53 7.79 6.87
N ALA A 156 -19.33 7.56 7.40
CA ALA A 156 -19.10 7.50 8.85
C ALA A 156 -19.49 8.79 9.59
N ALA A 157 -19.35 9.96 8.93
CA ALA A 157 -19.77 11.25 9.50
C ALA A 157 -21.29 11.43 9.58
N ARG A 158 -22.09 10.61 8.87
CA ARG A 158 -23.54 10.54 9.08
C ARG A 158 -23.88 9.75 10.33
N ARG A 159 -23.29 8.57 10.45
CA ARG A 159 -23.43 7.69 11.61
C ARG A 159 -22.21 6.77 11.68
N MET A 160 -21.55 6.76 12.82
CA MET A 160 -20.37 5.92 13.04
C MET A 160 -20.78 4.46 13.18
N GLY A 161 -20.15 3.56 12.43
CA GLY A 161 -20.39 2.11 12.50
C GLY A 161 -21.20 1.55 11.32
N ARG A 162 -21.44 0.25 11.34
CA ARG A 162 -22.31 -0.44 10.37
C ARG A 162 -23.72 -0.52 10.97
N HIS A 163 -24.68 0.11 10.30
CA HIS A 163 -26.07 0.18 10.75
C HIS A 163 -26.99 -0.29 9.62
N THR A 164 -27.92 -1.19 9.92
CA THR A 164 -28.80 -1.82 8.93
C THR A 164 -29.92 -0.89 8.45
N ASP A 165 -30.25 0.13 9.25
CA ASP A 165 -31.27 1.15 8.99
C ASP A 165 -30.72 2.38 8.24
N VAL A 166 -29.41 2.44 7.97
CA VAL A 166 -28.77 3.56 7.27
C VAL A 166 -28.39 3.14 5.85
N GLY A 167 -29.12 3.69 4.88
CA GLY A 167 -28.83 3.51 3.45
C GLY A 167 -27.51 4.17 2.99
N PRO A 168 -27.03 3.85 1.77
CA PRO A 168 -25.82 4.45 1.22
C PRO A 168 -25.97 5.97 1.04
N LEU A 169 -24.83 6.68 0.94
CA LEU A 169 -24.83 8.07 0.50
C LEU A 169 -25.40 8.16 -0.92
N SER A 170 -26.13 9.23 -1.25
CA SER A 170 -26.41 9.52 -2.66
C SER A 170 -25.09 9.76 -3.42
N ARG A 171 -25.07 9.57 -4.74
CA ARG A 171 -23.85 9.77 -5.53
C ARG A 171 -23.30 11.20 -5.37
N ASP A 172 -24.18 12.19 -5.29
CA ASP A 172 -23.79 13.58 -5.10
C ASP A 172 -23.21 13.83 -3.70
N GLU A 173 -23.71 13.14 -2.69
CA GLU A 173 -23.18 13.29 -1.33
C GLU A 173 -21.85 12.52 -1.13
N ALA A 174 -21.69 11.40 -1.84
CA ALA A 174 -20.48 10.58 -1.82
C ALA A 174 -19.32 11.24 -2.59
N TYR A 175 -19.60 11.83 -3.75
CA TYR A 175 -18.59 12.32 -4.71
C TYR A 175 -18.64 13.83 -4.96
N GLY A 176 -19.64 14.52 -4.42
CA GLY A 176 -19.82 15.96 -4.61
C GLY A 176 -18.74 16.79 -3.93
N ARG A 177 -18.41 17.91 -4.56
CA ARG A 177 -17.42 18.87 -4.06
C ARG A 177 -17.90 19.69 -2.85
N ARG A 178 -19.21 19.73 -2.58
CA ARG A 178 -19.77 20.52 -1.47
C ARG A 178 -19.75 19.73 -0.15
N PRO A 179 -19.31 20.36 0.96
CA PRO A 179 -19.59 19.81 2.28
C PRO A 179 -21.11 19.81 2.54
N PRO A 180 -21.64 18.86 3.33
CA PRO A 180 -23.07 18.84 3.65
C PRO A 180 -23.47 20.14 4.34
N ASP A 181 -24.45 20.84 3.77
CA ASP A 181 -25.00 22.06 4.34
C ASP A 181 -25.63 21.74 5.71
N ARG A 182 -25.17 22.40 6.78
CA ARG A 182 -25.66 22.18 8.15
C ARG A 182 -27.17 22.48 8.29
N ARG A 183 -27.78 23.17 7.32
CA ARG A 183 -29.19 23.57 7.34
C ARG A 183 -30.20 22.43 7.14
N SER A 184 -29.82 21.29 6.54
CA SER A 184 -30.76 20.18 6.33
C SER A 184 -31.02 19.34 7.60
N ARG A 185 -30.08 19.32 8.56
CA ARG A 185 -30.24 18.59 9.83
C ARG A 185 -31.34 19.14 10.75
N ARG A 186 -31.77 20.39 10.57
CA ARG A 186 -32.82 20.99 11.41
C ARG A 186 -34.26 20.71 10.94
N ARG A 187 -34.46 20.18 9.73
CA ARG A 187 -35.81 19.92 9.19
C ARG A 187 -36.32 18.50 9.44
N SER A 188 -35.48 17.54 9.80
CA SER A 188 -35.90 16.14 10.05
C SER A 188 -36.13 15.81 11.53
N GLY A 189 -36.08 16.81 12.43
CA GLY A 189 -36.32 16.64 13.88
C GLY A 189 -37.62 17.26 14.39
N ARG A 190 -38.51 17.67 13.48
CA ARG A 190 -39.87 18.13 13.79
C ARG A 190 -40.81 17.49 12.78
N GLY A 191 -41.36 16.35 13.14
CA GLY A 191 -42.33 15.57 12.37
C GLY A 191 -42.72 14.37 13.20
#